data_AF-A0AB37XJB7-F1
#
_entry.id   AF-A0AB37XJB7-F1
#
_cell.length_a   1.000
_cell.length_b   1.000
_cell.length_c   1.000
_cell.angle_alpha   90.00
_cell.angle_beta   90.00
_cell.angle_gamma   90.00
#
_symmetry.space_group_name_H-M   'P 1'
#
loop_
_entity.id
_entity.type
_entity.pdbx_description
1 polymer ?
#
loop_
_entity_poly.entity_id
_entity_poly.type
_entity_poly.pdbx_seq_one_letter_code
_entity_poly.pdbx_strand_id
1 'polypeptide(L)'
;MAGKKSGADRFSTATRLRLFGEQTAARVYRSQNRRQARRSRLTGRAALLALVLCSLIVALAYPMRQYVSQRAEIADLQREREAHRARVQQLRDEKARWEDDRYAEQRIRERLHYVRPGETGYTMIDPDAAEPSRTDRTAATRPWYTNLLEGVDRADQAAGPRPVRPATE
;
A
#
# COMPACT_ATOMS: atom_id res chain seq x y z
N MET A 1 -111.25 -10.73 39.53
CA MET A 1 -110.45 -11.05 38.32
C MET A 1 -108.97 -11.01 38.72
N ALA A 2 -108.32 -12.18 38.80
CA ALA A 2 -107.36 -12.66 37.78
C ALA A 2 -106.21 -11.64 37.57
N GLY A 3 -104.95 -11.84 37.95
CA GLY A 3 -104.16 -13.04 38.19
C GLY A 3 -102.99 -13.07 37.18
N LYS A 4 -101.72 -13.07 37.63
CA LYS A 4 -100.60 -13.86 37.08
C LYS A 4 -99.22 -13.45 37.62
N LYS A 5 -98.61 -14.42 38.30
CA LYS A 5 -97.30 -15.07 38.03
C LYS A 5 -95.99 -14.30 38.22
N SER A 6 -95.17 -14.95 39.06
CA SER A 6 -93.73 -14.86 39.25
C SER A 6 -92.89 -14.74 37.98
N GLY A 7 -91.78 -14.00 38.11
CA GLY A 7 -90.56 -14.18 37.34
C GLY A 7 -89.38 -14.24 38.31
N ALA A 8 -88.82 -15.44 38.47
CA ALA A 8 -87.64 -15.71 39.28
C ALA A 8 -86.35 -15.17 38.64
N ASP A 9 -85.36 -14.97 39.51
CA ASP A 9 -83.92 -14.81 39.32
C ASP A 9 -83.35 -15.33 37.99
N ARG A 10 -82.28 -14.66 37.49
CA ARG A 10 -81.01 -15.30 37.09
C ARG A 10 -79.97 -14.38 36.41
N PHE A 11 -78.75 -14.41 36.97
CA PHE A 11 -77.42 -14.17 36.37
C PHE A 11 -76.99 -12.76 35.90
N SER A 12 -76.06 -12.16 36.66
CA SER A 12 -74.88 -11.54 36.04
C SER A 12 -73.68 -11.56 37.01
N THR A 13 -73.10 -12.74 37.16
CA THR A 13 -71.82 -13.02 37.85
C THR A 13 -70.62 -12.80 36.91
N ALA A 14 -70.67 -11.81 36.01
CA ALA A 14 -69.59 -11.56 35.04
C ALA A 14 -68.86 -10.22 35.24
N THR A 15 -69.23 -9.41 36.24
CA THR A 15 -68.67 -8.04 36.38
C THR A 15 -67.89 -7.85 37.68
N ARG A 16 -67.57 -8.92 38.43
CA ARG A 16 -66.95 -8.76 39.76
C ARG A 16 -65.44 -8.97 39.85
N LEU A 17 -64.73 -9.23 38.75
CA LEU A 17 -63.28 -9.53 38.83
C LEU A 17 -62.36 -8.78 37.86
N ARG A 18 -62.82 -7.71 37.17
CA ARG A 18 -61.97 -7.03 36.16
C ARG A 18 -61.90 -5.51 36.22
N LEU A 19 -62.13 -4.90 37.39
CA LEU A 19 -62.07 -3.45 37.53
C LEU A 19 -61.02 -2.91 38.52
N PHE A 20 -60.21 -3.79 39.14
CA PHE A 20 -59.12 -3.37 40.04
C PHE A 20 -57.72 -3.46 39.41
N GLY A 21 -57.58 -3.86 38.14
CA GLY A 21 -56.27 -4.12 37.50
C GLY A 21 -55.69 -2.98 36.65
N GLU A 22 -56.44 -1.94 36.30
CA GLU A 22 -55.98 -0.97 35.27
C GLU A 22 -55.67 0.44 35.78
N GLN A 23 -55.97 0.77 37.04
CA GLN A 23 -55.88 2.17 37.50
C GLN A 23 -54.55 2.56 38.18
N THR A 24 -53.59 1.65 38.35
CA THR A 24 -52.30 1.96 38.99
C THR A 24 -51.14 2.19 38.00
N ALA A 25 -51.26 1.79 36.73
CA ALA A 25 -50.20 2.02 35.74
C ALA A 25 -50.25 3.41 35.06
N ALA A 26 -51.41 4.08 35.08
CA ALA A 26 -51.59 5.31 34.29
C ALA A 26 -51.14 6.61 34.99
N ARG A 27 -50.83 6.60 36.30
CA ARG A 27 -50.43 7.83 37.02
C ARG A 27 -48.92 8.02 37.17
N VAL A 28 -48.09 7.01 36.95
CA VAL A 28 -46.63 7.16 37.10
C VAL A 28 -45.92 7.47 35.77
N TYR A 29 -46.54 7.22 34.61
CA TYR A 29 -45.90 7.52 33.32
C TYR A 29 -46.08 8.96 32.80
N ARG A 30 -46.99 9.75 33.39
CA ARG A 30 -47.36 11.08 32.85
C ARG A 30 -46.58 12.25 33.45
N SER A 31 -45.79 12.05 34.51
CA SER A 31 -45.12 13.15 35.21
C SER A 31 -43.64 13.36 34.83
N GLN A 32 -42.98 12.41 34.18
CA GLN A 32 -41.60 12.60 33.71
C GLN A 32 -41.50 13.48 32.45
N ASN A 33 -42.49 13.41 31.55
CA ASN A 33 -42.37 14.05 30.24
C ASN A 33 -42.68 15.56 30.23
N ARG A 34 -43.26 16.11 31.32
CA ARG A 34 -43.67 17.53 31.36
C ARG A 34 -42.57 18.47 31.88
N ARG A 35 -41.57 17.95 32.62
CA ARG A 35 -40.34 18.68 32.96
C ARG A 35 -39.35 18.71 31.78
N GLN A 36 -39.46 17.76 30.85
CA GLN A 36 -38.68 17.71 29.62
C GLN A 36 -39.03 18.88 28.66
N ALA A 37 -40.28 19.35 28.62
CA ALA A 37 -40.75 20.29 27.58
C ALA A 37 -40.34 21.77 27.77
N ARG A 38 -39.97 22.22 28.98
CA ARG A 38 -39.35 23.56 29.20
C ARG A 38 -37.83 23.50 29.35
N ARG A 39 -37.28 22.34 29.71
CA ARG A 39 -35.83 22.05 29.53
C ARG A 39 -35.50 21.79 28.06
N SER A 40 -36.40 21.31 27.21
CA SER A 40 -36.12 20.82 25.85
C SER A 40 -35.61 21.85 24.86
N ARG A 41 -35.88 23.16 25.02
CA ARG A 41 -35.34 24.15 24.08
C ARG A 41 -33.85 24.42 24.34
N LEU A 42 -33.45 24.42 25.62
CA LEU A 42 -32.06 24.52 26.05
C LEU A 42 -31.36 23.17 25.97
N THR A 43 -32.01 22.07 26.35
CA THR A 43 -31.49 20.70 26.27
C THR A 43 -31.41 20.21 24.82
N GLY A 44 -32.29 20.63 23.92
CA GLY A 44 -32.19 20.33 22.48
C GLY A 44 -31.08 21.11 21.80
N ARG A 45 -30.93 22.41 22.10
CA ARG A 45 -29.77 23.20 21.67
C ARG A 45 -28.47 22.68 22.27
N ALA A 46 -28.46 22.33 23.56
CA ALA A 46 -27.30 21.75 24.22
C ALA A 46 -26.96 20.36 23.68
N ALA A 47 -27.95 19.54 23.33
CA ALA A 47 -27.73 18.24 22.69
C ALA A 47 -27.14 18.41 21.28
N LEU A 48 -27.64 19.37 20.49
CA LEU A 48 -27.06 19.71 19.20
C LEU A 48 -25.62 20.24 19.35
N LEU A 49 -25.37 21.12 20.31
CA LEU A 49 -24.02 21.63 20.60
C LEU A 49 -23.08 20.51 21.05
N ALA A 50 -23.54 19.59 21.88
CA ALA A 50 -22.77 18.42 22.30
C ALA A 50 -22.45 17.48 21.13
N LEU A 51 -23.42 17.24 20.23
CA LEU A 51 -23.19 16.46 19.01
C LEU A 51 -22.20 17.13 18.06
N VAL A 52 -22.34 18.44 17.85
CA VAL A 52 -21.41 19.23 17.02
C VAL A 52 -20.01 19.20 17.62
N LEU A 53 -19.89 19.37 18.94
CA LEU A 53 -18.60 19.32 19.64
C LEU A 53 -17.98 17.92 19.55
N CYS A 54 -18.76 16.86 19.74
CA CYS A 54 -18.28 15.49 19.61
C CYS A 54 -17.84 15.18 18.18
N SER A 55 -18.63 15.62 17.18
CA SER A 55 -18.27 15.53 15.76
C SER A 55 -16.99 16.30 15.44
N LEU A 56 -16.84 17.52 15.97
CA LEU A 56 -15.63 18.34 15.80
C LEU A 56 -14.41 17.66 16.42
N ILE A 57 -14.54 17.09 17.62
CA ILE A 57 -13.46 16.35 18.29
C ILE A 57 -13.06 15.13 17.47
N VAL A 58 -14.00 14.33 16.96
CA VAL A 58 -13.70 13.17 16.10
C VAL A 58 -13.05 13.60 14.78
N ALA A 59 -13.57 14.68 14.17
CA ALA A 59 -13.03 15.25 12.93
C ALA A 59 -11.64 15.87 13.10
N LEU A 60 -11.27 16.34 14.30
CA LEU A 60 -9.92 16.86 14.61
C LEU A 60 -8.98 15.76 15.12
N ALA A 61 -9.50 14.74 15.82
CA ALA A 61 -8.71 13.63 16.35
C ALA A 61 -8.14 12.74 15.22
N TYR A 62 -8.89 12.55 14.13
CA TYR A 62 -8.46 11.77 12.98
C TYR A 62 -7.26 12.39 12.21
N PRO A 63 -7.26 13.68 11.81
CA PRO A 63 -6.17 14.30 11.06
C PRO A 63 -4.88 14.51 11.88
N MET A 64 -4.94 14.51 13.22
CA MET A 64 -3.77 14.75 14.05
C MET A 64 -2.72 13.64 13.96
N ARG A 65 -3.13 12.39 13.67
CA ARG A 65 -2.21 11.26 13.47
C ARG A 65 -1.43 11.31 12.17
N GLN A 66 -1.96 11.95 11.13
CA GLN A 66 -1.32 12.10 9.82
C GLN A 66 -0.38 13.32 9.76
N TYR A 67 -0.66 14.35 10.56
CA TYR A 67 0.11 15.61 10.52
C TYR A 67 1.53 15.49 11.10
N VAL A 68 1.75 14.56 12.03
CA VAL A 68 3.05 14.36 12.68
C VAL A 68 3.97 13.46 11.84
N SER A 69 3.43 12.50 11.07
CA SER A 69 4.23 11.64 10.18
C SER A 69 4.68 12.37 8.91
N GLN A 70 3.85 13.28 8.37
CA GLN A 70 4.19 14.03 7.15
C GLN A 70 5.42 14.94 7.31
N ARG A 71 5.71 15.45 8.52
CA ARG A 71 6.87 16.33 8.76
C ARG A 71 8.20 15.58 8.66
N ALA A 72 8.26 14.34 9.14
CA ALA A 72 9.44 13.49 8.98
C ALA A 72 9.61 13.06 7.51
N GLU A 73 8.48 12.72 6.86
CA GLU A 73 8.46 12.30 5.46
C GLU A 73 8.93 13.42 4.51
N ILE A 74 8.59 14.69 4.77
CA ILE A 74 9.07 15.83 3.99
C ILE A 74 10.60 15.99 4.12
N ALA A 75 11.16 15.81 5.32
CA ALA A 75 12.60 15.93 5.54
C ALA A 75 13.38 14.78 4.88
N ASP A 76 12.80 13.57 4.90
CA ASP A 76 13.38 12.40 4.23
C ASP A 76 13.32 12.54 2.71
N LEU A 77 12.17 12.95 2.16
CA LEU A 77 11.99 13.18 0.72
C LEU A 77 12.88 14.33 0.21
N GLN A 78 13.11 15.38 1.00
CA GLN A 78 14.03 16.45 0.64
C GLN A 78 15.48 15.96 0.58
N ARG A 79 15.92 15.18 1.57
CA ARG A 79 17.26 14.56 1.59
C ARG A 79 17.46 13.61 0.41
N GLU A 80 16.46 12.80 0.10
CA GLU A 80 16.51 11.88 -1.05
C GLU A 80 16.56 12.65 -2.38
N ARG A 81 15.79 13.72 -2.52
CA ARG A 81 15.83 14.60 -3.70
C ARG A 81 17.21 15.25 -3.88
N GLU A 82 17.83 15.71 -2.80
CA GLU A 82 19.18 16.28 -2.84
C GLU A 82 20.23 15.24 -3.22
N ALA A 83 20.16 14.04 -2.63
CA ALA A 83 21.06 12.93 -2.96
C ALA A 83 20.93 12.53 -4.45
N HIS A 84 19.71 12.44 -4.98
CA HIS A 84 19.48 12.16 -6.40
C HIS A 84 20.01 13.28 -7.30
N ARG A 85 19.83 14.54 -6.93
CA ARG A 85 20.38 15.68 -7.68
C ARG A 85 21.90 15.66 -7.72
N ALA A 86 22.55 15.41 -6.59
CA ALA A 86 24.00 15.28 -6.51
C ALA A 86 24.51 14.14 -7.40
N ARG A 87 23.82 13.00 -7.38
CA ARG A 87 24.18 11.83 -8.21
C ARG A 87 23.99 12.10 -9.70
N VAL A 88 22.93 12.82 -10.10
CA VAL A 88 22.73 13.26 -11.48
C VAL A 88 23.81 14.24 -11.92
N GLN A 89 24.22 15.19 -11.07
CA GLN A 89 25.31 16.12 -11.38
C GLN A 89 26.63 15.36 -11.56
N GLN A 90 26.97 14.47 -10.63
CA GLN A 90 28.17 13.63 -10.74
C GLN A 90 28.20 12.83 -12.04
N LEU A 91 27.08 12.17 -12.39
CA LEU A 91 26.97 11.40 -13.63
C LEU A 91 27.07 12.27 -14.88
N ARG A 92 26.53 13.50 -14.84
CA ARG A 92 26.69 14.48 -15.94
C ARG A 92 28.14 14.92 -16.10
N ASP A 93 28.83 15.18 -14.99
CA ASP A 93 30.23 15.56 -15.01
C ASP A 93 31.11 14.41 -15.49
N GLU A 94 30.83 13.18 -15.05
CA GLU A 94 31.46 11.97 -15.59
C GLU A 94 31.23 11.88 -17.09
N LYS A 95 29.97 11.96 -17.55
CA LYS A 95 29.65 11.91 -18.98
C LYS A 95 30.40 12.99 -19.76
N ALA A 96 30.41 14.23 -19.29
CA ALA A 96 31.13 15.33 -19.94
C ALA A 96 32.64 15.05 -20.02
N ARG A 97 33.24 14.40 -19.01
CA ARG A 97 34.64 13.95 -19.06
C ARG A 97 34.85 12.86 -20.11
N TRP A 98 33.91 11.95 -20.29
CA TRP A 98 33.98 10.89 -21.31
C TRP A 98 33.67 11.40 -22.73
N GLU A 99 33.01 12.55 -22.89
CA GLU A 99 32.76 13.20 -24.19
C GLU A 99 34.02 13.86 -24.79
N ASP A 100 35.08 14.06 -23.99
CA ASP A 100 36.38 14.50 -24.52
C ASP A 100 37.13 13.32 -25.15
N ASP A 101 37.24 13.34 -26.49
CA ASP A 101 37.94 12.32 -27.28
C ASP A 101 39.35 12.03 -26.75
N ARG A 102 40.06 13.03 -26.22
CA ARG A 102 41.43 12.85 -25.68
C ARG A 102 41.43 12.05 -24.39
N TYR A 103 40.43 12.23 -23.53
CA TYR A 103 40.29 11.48 -22.28
C TYR A 103 39.88 10.03 -22.58
N ALA A 104 38.96 9.83 -23.54
CA ALA A 104 38.56 8.50 -24.00
C ALA A 104 39.75 7.73 -24.60
N GLU A 105 40.54 8.35 -25.48
CA GLU A 105 41.73 7.74 -26.08
C GLU A 105 42.77 7.31 -25.04
N GLN A 106 43.03 8.15 -24.03
CA GLN A 106 43.97 7.82 -22.94
C GLN A 106 43.47 6.61 -22.13
N ARG A 107 42.18 6.59 -21.75
CA ARG A 107 41.59 5.49 -20.98
C ARG A 107 41.54 4.17 -21.76
N ILE A 108 41.24 4.23 -23.06
CA ILE A 108 41.25 3.08 -23.96
C ILE A 108 42.67 2.50 -24.05
N ARG A 109 43.69 3.35 -24.17
CA ARG A 109 45.09 2.92 -24.20
C ARG A 109 45.54 2.25 -22.91
N GLU A 110 45.23 2.83 -21.77
CA GLU A 110 45.59 2.31 -20.45
C GLU A 110 44.98 0.93 -20.18
N ARG A 111 43.70 0.72 -20.55
CA ARG A 111 42.98 -0.52 -20.21
C ARG A 111 42.96 -1.58 -21.30
N LEU A 112 42.90 -1.17 -22.56
CA LEU A 112 42.68 -2.08 -23.68
C LEU A 112 43.93 -2.28 -24.54
N HIS A 113 45.07 -1.68 -24.15
CA HIS A 113 46.33 -1.74 -24.89
C HIS A 113 46.15 -1.39 -26.38
N TYR A 114 45.22 -0.49 -26.69
CA TYR A 114 44.91 -0.08 -28.07
C TYR A 114 46.03 0.78 -28.65
N VAL A 115 46.48 0.46 -29.86
CA VAL A 115 47.53 1.21 -30.58
C VAL A 115 46.91 2.02 -31.71
N ARG A 116 47.47 3.20 -32.01
CA ARG A 116 47.05 3.98 -33.18
C ARG A 116 47.50 3.29 -34.47
N PRO A 117 46.81 3.52 -35.61
CA PRO A 117 47.28 3.05 -36.91
C PRO A 117 48.73 3.54 -37.16
N GLY A 118 49.69 2.62 -37.23
CA GLY A 118 51.12 2.92 -37.38
C GLY A 118 51.99 2.77 -36.11
N GLU A 119 51.40 2.51 -34.94
CA GLU A 119 52.14 2.18 -33.72
C GLU A 119 52.27 0.65 -33.55
N THR A 120 53.45 0.16 -33.16
CA THR A 120 53.69 -1.28 -32.93
C THR A 120 53.38 -1.63 -31.47
N GLY A 121 52.29 -2.37 -31.25
CA GLY A 121 51.96 -2.91 -29.92
C GLY A 121 52.74 -4.19 -29.63
N TYR A 122 53.41 -4.24 -28.47
CA TYR A 122 54.09 -5.44 -27.99
C TYR A 122 53.28 -6.09 -26.87
N THR A 123 52.79 -7.30 -27.08
CA THR A 123 52.15 -8.12 -26.05
C THR A 123 53.10 -9.24 -25.66
N MET A 124 53.49 -9.29 -24.39
CA MET A 124 54.28 -10.41 -23.86
C MET A 124 53.35 -11.60 -23.63
N ILE A 125 53.58 -12.69 -24.35
CA ILE A 125 52.93 -13.97 -24.09
C ILE A 125 53.85 -14.74 -23.15
N ASP A 126 53.36 -15.01 -21.94
CA ASP A 126 54.06 -15.87 -20.98
C ASP A 126 53.96 -17.33 -21.45
N PRO A 127 55.08 -18.02 -21.73
CA PRO A 127 55.08 -19.40 -22.21
C PRO A 127 54.49 -20.40 -21.20
N ASP A 128 54.47 -20.08 -19.90
CA ASP A 128 53.94 -20.97 -18.85
C ASP A 128 52.42 -20.79 -18.62
N ALA A 129 51.79 -19.77 -19.22
CA ALA A 129 50.36 -19.50 -19.11
C ALA A 129 49.49 -20.23 -20.15
N ALA A 130 50.11 -20.93 -21.10
CA ALA A 130 49.41 -21.59 -22.21
C ALA A 130 49.16 -23.08 -21.93
N GLU A 131 48.25 -23.39 -21.01
CA GLU A 131 47.51 -24.67 -21.12
C GLU A 131 46.63 -24.56 -22.39
N PRO A 132 46.84 -25.38 -23.43
CA PRO A 132 46.04 -25.32 -24.63
C PRO A 132 44.65 -25.87 -24.31
N SER A 133 43.77 -25.01 -23.81
CA SER A 133 42.33 -25.28 -23.80
C SER A 133 41.95 -25.66 -25.22
N ARG A 134 41.39 -26.87 -25.38
CA ARG A 134 40.81 -27.35 -26.65
C ARG A 134 39.56 -26.56 -26.97
N THR A 135 39.71 -25.27 -27.18
CA THR A 135 38.66 -24.42 -27.71
C THR A 135 38.62 -24.71 -29.20
N ASP A 136 37.46 -25.17 -29.66
CA ASP A 136 37.21 -25.52 -31.06
C ASP A 136 37.78 -24.42 -31.98
N ARG A 137 38.64 -24.82 -32.92
CA ARG A 137 39.33 -23.89 -33.83
C ARG A 137 38.34 -23.03 -34.63
N THR A 138 37.11 -23.53 -34.78
CA THR A 138 35.98 -22.82 -35.39
C THR A 138 35.54 -21.60 -34.59
N ALA A 139 35.64 -21.64 -33.25
CA ALA A 139 35.36 -20.51 -32.37
C ALA A 139 36.43 -19.40 -32.54
N ALA A 140 37.69 -19.77 -32.81
CA ALA A 140 38.76 -18.79 -33.02
C ALA A 140 38.60 -17.99 -34.33
N THR A 141 37.91 -18.55 -35.34
CA THR A 141 37.71 -17.89 -36.65
C THR A 141 36.54 -16.90 -36.64
N ARG A 142 35.66 -16.94 -35.64
CA ARG A 142 34.51 -16.03 -35.50
C ARG A 142 34.83 -14.91 -34.51
N PRO A 143 34.21 -13.72 -34.65
CA PRO A 143 34.32 -12.67 -33.65
C PRO A 143 33.95 -13.19 -32.26
N TRP A 144 34.76 -12.87 -31.25
CA TRP A 144 34.66 -13.44 -29.90
C TRP A 144 33.27 -13.26 -29.26
N TYR A 145 32.59 -12.14 -29.55
CA TYR A 145 31.27 -11.84 -29.00
C TYR A 145 30.20 -12.80 -29.51
N THR A 146 30.33 -13.32 -30.74
CA THR A 146 29.40 -14.30 -31.31
C THR A 146 29.47 -15.61 -30.54
N ASN A 147 30.67 -16.06 -30.17
CA ASN A 147 30.86 -17.27 -29.38
C ASN A 147 30.27 -17.12 -27.97
N LEU A 148 30.36 -15.92 -27.38
CA LEU A 148 29.81 -15.63 -26.06
C LEU A 148 28.28 -15.67 -26.09
N LEU A 149 27.65 -14.99 -27.05
CA LEU A 149 26.20 -14.99 -27.22
C LEU A 149 25.67 -16.41 -27.49
N GLU A 150 26.35 -17.17 -28.35
CA GLU A 150 26.01 -18.58 -28.62
C GLU A 150 26.16 -19.45 -27.35
N GLY A 151 27.11 -19.13 -26.48
CA GLY A 151 27.26 -19.77 -25.18
C GLY A 151 26.06 -19.54 -24.25
N VAL A 152 25.54 -18.30 -24.24
CA VAL A 152 24.33 -17.93 -23.48
C VAL A 152 23.09 -18.64 -24.05
N ASP A 153 22.92 -18.62 -25.37
CA ASP A 153 21.80 -19.30 -26.04
C ASP A 153 21.81 -20.80 -25.78
N ARG A 154 22.99 -21.43 -25.80
CA ARG A 154 23.18 -22.85 -25.48
C ARG A 154 22.86 -23.15 -24.02
N ALA A 155 23.20 -22.25 -23.08
CA ALA A 155 22.87 -22.40 -21.67
C ALA A 155 21.36 -22.27 -21.39
N ASP A 156 20.67 -21.37 -22.10
CA ASP A 156 19.22 -21.20 -22.01
C ASP A 156 18.47 -22.43 -22.55
N GLN A 157 18.93 -22.99 -23.68
CA GLN A 157 18.38 -24.24 -24.22
C GLN A 157 18.64 -25.44 -23.30
N ALA A 158 19.81 -25.49 -22.64
CA ALA A 158 20.14 -26.54 -21.68
C ALA A 158 19.29 -26.45 -20.39
N ALA A 159 18.79 -25.26 -20.04
CA ALA A 159 17.96 -25.06 -18.85
C ALA A 159 16.54 -25.65 -19.00
N GLY A 160 16.06 -25.85 -20.24
CA GLY A 160 14.77 -26.46 -20.57
C GLY A 160 13.53 -25.75 -19.98
N PRO A 161 12.33 -25.90 -20.59
CA PRO A 161 11.10 -25.43 -19.96
C PRO A 161 10.87 -26.22 -18.65
N ARG A 162 10.91 -25.54 -17.51
CA ARG A 162 10.50 -26.14 -16.23
C ARG A 162 9.03 -26.56 -16.36
N PRO A 163 8.67 -27.83 -16.11
CA PRO A 163 7.28 -28.25 -16.13
C PRO A 163 6.53 -27.46 -15.06
N VAL A 164 5.58 -26.62 -15.49
CA VAL A 164 4.67 -25.92 -14.57
C VAL A 164 3.74 -26.99 -14.02
N ARG A 165 3.91 -27.33 -12.75
CA ARG A 165 3.05 -28.30 -12.06
C ARG A 165 1.65 -27.68 -11.96
N PRO A 166 0.59 -28.27 -12.54
CA PRO A 166 -0.75 -27.72 -12.39
C PRO A 166 -1.14 -27.78 -10.91
N ALA A 167 -1.66 -26.66 -10.39
CA ALA A 167 -2.29 -26.63 -9.08
C ALA A 167 -3.50 -27.56 -9.13
N THR A 168 -3.41 -28.69 -8.43
CA THR A 168 -4.57 -29.51 -8.13
C THR A 168 -5.40 -28.77 -7.10
N GLU A 169 -6.55 -28.26 -7.53
CA GLU A 169 -7.70 -27.90 -6.68
C GLU A 169 -8.68 -29.08 -6.66
#